data_AF-A0A672NI72-F1
#
_entry.id   AF-A0A672NI72-F1
#
_cell.length_a   1.000
_cell.length_b   1.000
_cell.length_c   1.000
_cell.angle_alpha   90.00
_cell.angle_beta   90.00
_cell.angle_gamma   90.00
#
_symmetry.space_group_name_H-M   'P 1'
#
loop_
_entity.id
_entity.type
_entity.pdbx_description
1 polymer ?
#
loop_
_entity_poly.entity_id
_entity_poly.type
_entity_poly.pdbx_seq_one_letter_code
_entity_poly.pdbx_strand_id
1 'polypeptide(L)'
;MRAHAGLLYLLVHVLARARGQYDLCKSLVSTDEGSVWEHYACQPKAQAMKEYMRIRVEPPGITCGNPPERFCTLENPYLCSDECDASNPDLAHPPQLMQDRERSGLITYWQTVTWRRYPEPLQANISLSWNKTLELTDDIQITFEYGRPTIMVLEKSLNFGRTWQPYQYYADDCVDSFNMLARRARDLTVANITRVICTEQYSRWVGSKNEKVVRFEVRSRFAIFAGPRLLNMEGLYTRMESMKGLRDFFTFTNLRLRLLKPALGGTYVQRDNLMKYFYAISNVEVLARCRCNLHASLCLYVDGNLQCQCEHNTTGQDCQRCKKGFKAKTWKSGSYLPTPNGSPNTCYKKISAALKVPKTNVCDDELLLCQNGGTCVQNQRCSCTPDFKGVLCQQSRCDGGKKCNGASALTLSLALLLCPLLATLLGSAAS
;
A
#
# COMPACT_ATOMS: atom_id res chain seq x y z
N MET A 1 17.42 43.53 4.73
CA MET A 1 17.84 42.20 5.26
C MET A 1 16.73 41.42 5.99
N ARG A 2 15.70 42.04 6.60
CA ARG A 2 14.59 41.30 7.26
C ARG A 2 13.55 40.66 6.32
N ALA A 3 13.38 41.16 5.09
CA ALA A 3 12.41 40.62 4.13
C ALA A 3 12.83 39.28 3.49
N HIS A 4 14.13 39.03 3.32
CA HIS A 4 14.64 37.79 2.73
C HIS A 4 14.57 36.59 3.70
N ALA A 5 14.64 36.84 5.01
CA ALA A 5 14.49 35.80 6.03
C ALA A 5 13.03 35.28 6.09
N GLY A 6 12.04 36.15 5.94
CA GLY A 6 10.62 35.78 5.92
C GLY A 6 10.24 34.96 4.69
N LEU A 7 10.78 35.31 3.52
CA LEU A 7 10.55 34.57 2.27
C LEU A 7 11.18 33.17 2.30
N LEU A 8 12.38 33.05 2.88
CA LEU A 8 13.07 31.77 3.06
C LEU A 8 12.35 30.87 4.08
N TYR A 9 11.84 31.44 5.17
CA TYR A 9 11.05 30.70 6.18
C TYR A 9 9.72 30.22 5.61
N LEU A 10 9.06 31.05 4.78
CA LEU A 10 7.85 30.65 4.04
C LEU A 10 8.16 29.53 3.02
N LEU A 11 9.27 29.62 2.29
CA LEU A 11 9.70 28.59 1.33
C LEU A 11 10.06 27.28 2.03
N VAL A 12 10.73 27.31 3.19
CA VAL A 12 11.04 26.12 3.98
C VAL A 12 9.77 25.49 4.56
N HIS A 13 8.80 26.28 5.02
CA HIS A 13 7.50 25.75 5.44
C HIS A 13 6.63 25.24 4.30
N VAL A 14 6.73 25.82 3.10
CA VAL A 14 6.04 25.33 1.89
C VAL A 14 6.69 24.05 1.37
N LEU A 15 8.03 23.96 1.37
CA LEU A 15 8.77 22.75 0.99
C LEU A 15 8.61 21.62 2.03
N ALA A 16 8.54 21.94 3.33
CA ALA A 16 8.23 20.96 4.37
C ALA A 16 6.78 20.45 4.26
N ARG A 17 5.84 21.28 3.80
CA ARG A 17 4.45 20.87 3.50
C ARG A 17 4.29 20.09 2.19
N ALA A 18 5.32 20.05 1.34
CA ALA A 18 5.30 19.29 0.09
C ALA A 18 5.81 17.84 0.23
N ARG A 19 6.32 17.44 1.41
CA ARG A 19 6.59 16.03 1.71
C ARG A 19 5.28 15.35 2.11
N GLY A 20 4.87 14.33 1.35
CA GLY A 20 3.78 13.46 1.76
C GLY A 20 4.14 12.74 3.06
N GLN A 21 3.11 12.49 3.88
CA GLN A 21 3.27 11.74 5.11
C GLN A 21 3.70 10.30 4.77
N TYR A 22 4.80 9.86 5.38
CA TYR A 22 5.42 8.54 5.19
C TYR A 22 6.04 8.30 3.80
N ASP A 23 6.58 9.35 3.15
CA ASP A 23 7.24 9.24 1.84
C ASP A 23 8.70 8.71 1.90
N LEU A 24 9.33 8.69 3.07
CA LEU A 24 10.74 8.35 3.27
C LEU A 24 10.89 7.12 4.17
N CYS A 25 11.57 6.07 3.69
CA CYS A 25 11.82 4.86 4.50
C CYS A 25 13.05 4.98 5.40
N LYS A 26 14.03 5.79 5.02
CA LYS A 26 15.27 5.97 5.79
C LYS A 26 15.91 7.32 5.51
N SER A 27 16.63 7.85 6.49
CA SER A 27 17.50 9.02 6.32
C SER A 27 18.86 8.75 6.98
N LEU A 28 19.89 9.46 6.51
CA LEU A 28 21.21 9.40 7.12
C LEU A 28 21.27 10.44 8.24
N VAL A 29 21.52 9.99 9.46
CA VAL A 29 21.61 10.84 10.64
C VAL A 29 23.03 10.74 11.21
N SER A 30 23.59 11.87 11.64
CA SER A 30 24.89 11.90 12.30
C SER A 30 24.69 11.62 13.79
N THR A 31 25.37 10.61 14.31
CA THR A 31 25.47 10.31 15.75
C THR A 31 26.92 10.46 16.19
N ASP A 32 27.15 10.41 17.51
CA ASP A 32 28.51 10.51 18.09
C ASP A 32 29.43 9.36 17.62
N GLU A 33 28.86 8.24 17.16
CA GLU A 33 29.58 7.08 16.62
C GLU A 33 29.69 7.10 15.07
N GLY A 34 29.24 8.18 14.41
CA GLY A 34 29.30 8.36 12.96
C GLY A 34 27.92 8.43 12.28
N SER A 35 27.89 8.26 10.96
CA SER A 35 26.62 8.35 10.21
C SER A 35 25.86 7.02 10.24
N VAL A 36 24.64 7.04 10.77
CA VAL A 36 23.77 5.86 10.91
C VAL A 36 22.48 6.06 10.11
N TRP A 37 21.96 4.98 9.53
CA TRP A 37 20.65 4.99 8.89
C TRP A 37 19.54 4.92 9.94
N GLU A 38 18.76 5.99 10.03
CA GLU A 38 17.49 5.99 10.76
C GLU A 38 16.36 5.52 9.84
N HIS A 39 15.47 4.66 10.33
CA HIS A 39 14.39 4.06 9.56
C HIS A 39 13.02 4.58 10.02
N TYR A 40 12.09 4.77 9.09
CA TYR A 40 10.74 5.28 9.35
C TYR A 40 9.68 4.45 8.63
N ALA A 41 8.43 4.49 9.10
CA ALA A 41 7.34 3.88 8.33
C ALA A 41 7.19 4.60 6.98
N CYS A 42 6.97 3.84 5.90
CA CYS A 42 6.89 4.43 4.57
C CYS A 42 5.90 3.73 3.63
N GLN A 43 5.19 4.50 2.81
CA GLN A 43 4.19 4.00 1.86
C GLN A 43 4.35 4.64 0.47
N PRO A 44 3.91 3.98 -0.61
CA PRO A 44 3.92 4.57 -1.93
C PRO A 44 2.85 5.65 -2.09
N LYS A 45 3.12 6.56 -3.03
CA LYS A 45 2.14 7.56 -3.44
C LYS A 45 0.90 6.89 -4.05
N ALA A 46 -0.25 7.54 -3.86
CA ALA A 46 -1.47 7.17 -4.54
C ALA A 46 -1.37 7.52 -6.03
N GLN A 47 -1.96 6.69 -6.89
CA GLN A 47 -2.03 6.91 -8.32
C GLN A 47 -3.28 6.25 -8.92
N ALA A 48 -3.65 6.66 -10.13
CA ALA A 48 -4.73 6.02 -10.87
C ALA A 48 -4.29 4.60 -11.25
N MET A 49 -5.04 3.60 -10.79
CA MET A 49 -4.74 2.19 -11.08
C MET A 49 -5.33 1.71 -12.41
N LYS A 50 -5.99 2.60 -13.14
CA LYS A 50 -6.59 2.34 -14.47
C LYS A 50 -5.56 1.73 -15.42
N GLU A 51 -4.33 2.26 -15.47
CA GLU A 51 -3.28 1.81 -16.41
C GLU A 51 -2.77 0.39 -16.17
N TYR A 52 -2.84 -0.10 -14.93
CA TYR A 52 -2.36 -1.43 -14.55
C TYR A 52 -3.50 -2.47 -14.43
N MET A 53 -4.72 -2.05 -14.76
CA MET A 53 -5.92 -2.85 -14.66
C MET A 53 -5.99 -3.84 -15.83
N ARG A 54 -6.34 -5.08 -15.53
CA ARG A 54 -6.71 -6.09 -16.53
C ARG A 54 -8.20 -6.38 -16.41
N ILE A 55 -8.90 -6.21 -17.53
CA ILE A 55 -10.36 -6.32 -17.61
C ILE A 55 -10.74 -7.70 -18.17
N ARG A 56 -11.70 -8.35 -17.52
CA ARG A 56 -12.38 -9.54 -18.04
C ARG A 56 -13.89 -9.32 -17.95
N VAL A 57 -14.57 -9.51 -19.07
CA VAL A 57 -16.03 -9.36 -19.17
C VAL A 57 -16.67 -10.73 -19.38
N GLU A 58 -17.76 -11.01 -18.67
CA GLU A 58 -18.51 -12.26 -18.72
C GLU A 58 -20.02 -11.97 -18.73
N PRO A 59 -20.85 -12.82 -19.35
CA PRO A 59 -20.49 -14.02 -20.10
C PRO A 59 -19.83 -13.69 -21.47
N PRO A 60 -19.16 -14.66 -22.12
CA PRO A 60 -18.72 -14.50 -23.51
C PRO A 60 -19.89 -14.12 -24.42
N GLY A 61 -19.67 -13.21 -25.36
CA GLY A 61 -20.72 -12.71 -26.26
C GLY A 61 -21.61 -11.61 -25.68
N ILE A 62 -21.37 -11.15 -24.44
CA ILE A 62 -22.14 -10.04 -23.86
C ILE A 62 -21.76 -8.67 -24.44
N THR A 63 -20.56 -8.52 -24.99
CA THR A 63 -20.14 -7.28 -25.68
C THR A 63 -20.78 -7.23 -27.05
N CYS A 64 -21.36 -6.09 -27.43
CA CYS A 64 -22.08 -5.97 -28.70
C CYS A 64 -21.15 -6.10 -29.92
N GLY A 65 -21.75 -6.32 -31.10
CA GLY A 65 -21.06 -6.26 -32.39
C GLY A 65 -20.77 -7.60 -33.04
N ASN A 66 -21.15 -8.72 -32.43
CA ASN A 66 -21.04 -10.07 -33.02
C ASN A 66 -22.32 -10.91 -32.80
N PRO A 67 -23.30 -10.90 -33.73
CA PRO A 67 -23.32 -10.12 -34.97
C PRO A 67 -23.54 -8.61 -34.72
N PRO A 68 -23.35 -7.74 -35.73
CA PRO A 68 -23.67 -6.33 -35.64
C PRO A 68 -25.10 -6.08 -35.16
N GLU A 69 -25.28 -5.09 -34.30
CA GLU A 69 -26.55 -4.84 -33.61
C GLU A 69 -26.87 -3.34 -33.53
N ARG A 70 -28.08 -2.96 -33.93
CA ARG A 70 -28.62 -1.61 -33.72
C ARG A 70 -29.08 -1.36 -32.30
N PHE A 71 -28.86 -0.13 -31.83
CA PHE A 71 -29.26 0.34 -30.51
C PHE A 71 -29.84 1.77 -30.57
N CYS A 72 -30.51 2.19 -29.49
CA CYS A 72 -31.08 3.53 -29.38
C CYS A 72 -30.27 4.38 -28.42
N THR A 73 -29.91 5.58 -28.84
CA THR A 73 -29.29 6.60 -27.99
C THR A 73 -30.33 7.61 -27.50
N LEU A 74 -29.96 8.44 -26.51
CA LEU A 74 -30.80 9.57 -26.08
C LEU A 74 -30.96 10.63 -27.18
N GLU A 75 -29.99 10.73 -28.08
CA GLU A 75 -30.01 11.64 -29.23
C GLU A 75 -30.90 11.11 -30.35
N ASN A 76 -30.98 9.78 -30.50
CA ASN A 76 -31.78 9.12 -31.51
C ASN A 76 -32.76 8.08 -30.92
N PRO A 77 -33.74 8.51 -30.10
CA PRO A 77 -34.63 7.59 -29.39
C PRO A 77 -35.71 6.96 -30.30
N TYR A 78 -35.96 7.53 -31.47
CA TYR A 78 -37.01 7.10 -32.39
C TYR A 78 -36.51 6.27 -33.57
N LEU A 79 -35.39 6.65 -34.21
CA LEU A 79 -34.88 5.91 -35.37
C LEU A 79 -33.94 4.76 -34.97
N CYS A 80 -33.26 4.85 -33.82
CA CYS A 80 -32.33 3.82 -33.32
C CYS A 80 -31.39 3.30 -34.43
N SER A 81 -30.83 4.23 -35.20
CA SER A 81 -30.00 3.91 -36.37
C SER A 81 -28.54 3.70 -36.02
N ASP A 82 -28.16 3.92 -34.77
CA ASP A 82 -26.81 3.68 -34.28
C ASP A 82 -26.54 2.18 -34.25
N GLU A 83 -25.35 1.78 -34.68
CA GLU A 83 -24.97 0.38 -34.86
C GLU A 83 -23.67 0.08 -34.14
N CYS A 84 -23.65 -1.05 -33.42
CA CYS A 84 -22.45 -1.62 -32.86
C CYS A 84 -21.99 -2.77 -33.75
N ASP A 85 -20.78 -2.66 -34.28
CA ASP A 85 -20.15 -3.67 -35.14
C ASP A 85 -18.72 -3.91 -34.67
N ALA A 86 -18.41 -5.13 -34.22
CA ALA A 86 -17.09 -5.44 -33.68
C ALA A 86 -16.02 -5.60 -34.78
N SER A 87 -16.43 -5.72 -36.05
CA SER A 87 -15.52 -5.80 -37.19
C SER A 87 -15.04 -4.42 -37.67
N ASN A 88 -15.79 -3.36 -37.34
CA ASN A 88 -15.45 -1.98 -37.67
C ASN A 88 -14.95 -1.23 -36.42
N PRO A 89 -13.65 -0.83 -36.37
CA PRO A 89 -13.09 -0.11 -35.23
C PRO A 89 -13.83 1.17 -34.82
N ASP A 90 -14.49 1.85 -35.76
CA ASP A 90 -15.23 3.10 -35.50
C ASP A 90 -16.59 2.84 -34.81
N LEU A 91 -17.10 1.61 -34.89
CA LEU A 91 -18.39 1.17 -34.31
C LEU A 91 -18.21 0.12 -33.20
N ALA A 92 -16.97 -0.29 -32.95
CA ALA A 92 -16.65 -1.32 -31.98
C ALA A 92 -16.57 -0.72 -30.57
N HIS A 93 -17.17 -1.42 -29.60
CA HIS A 93 -17.20 -1.01 -28.19
C HIS A 93 -16.50 -2.00 -27.26
N PRO A 94 -15.19 -2.26 -27.43
CA PRO A 94 -14.50 -3.30 -26.69
C PRO A 94 -14.24 -2.90 -25.22
N PRO A 95 -14.04 -3.87 -24.29
CA PRO A 95 -13.86 -3.59 -22.86
C PRO A 95 -12.72 -2.64 -22.51
N GLN A 96 -11.69 -2.55 -23.37
CA GLN A 96 -10.52 -1.68 -23.20
C GLN A 96 -10.88 -0.20 -23.17
N LEU A 97 -12.03 0.20 -23.74
CA LEU A 97 -12.50 1.58 -23.70
C LEU A 97 -12.86 2.02 -22.27
N MET A 98 -13.20 1.10 -21.36
CA MET A 98 -13.33 1.46 -19.93
C MET A 98 -12.01 1.91 -19.30
N GLN A 99 -10.86 1.60 -19.93
CA GLN A 99 -9.50 1.83 -19.43
C GLN A 99 -8.80 3.02 -20.11
N ASP A 100 -9.27 3.50 -21.26
CA ASP A 100 -8.51 4.45 -22.08
C ASP A 100 -8.38 5.85 -21.47
N ARG A 101 -7.52 6.69 -22.04
CA ARG A 101 -7.49 8.11 -21.66
C ARG A 101 -8.39 8.82 -22.65
N GLU A 102 -9.44 9.48 -22.17
CA GLU A 102 -10.29 10.35 -23.02
C GLU A 102 -9.39 11.37 -23.74
N ARG A 103 -9.20 11.19 -25.04
CA ARG A 103 -8.42 12.10 -25.88
C ARG A 103 -9.39 13.06 -26.54
N SER A 104 -9.10 14.36 -26.46
CA SER A 104 -9.77 15.41 -27.25
C SER A 104 -11.30 15.52 -27.12
N GLY A 105 -11.89 15.02 -26.03
CA GLY A 105 -13.33 15.17 -25.74
C GLY A 105 -14.25 14.21 -26.49
N LEU A 106 -13.71 13.24 -27.24
CA LEU A 106 -14.51 12.15 -27.79
C LEU A 106 -14.75 11.11 -26.70
N ILE A 107 -16.03 10.78 -26.47
CA ILE A 107 -16.43 9.81 -25.47
C ILE A 107 -16.33 8.41 -26.09
N THR A 108 -15.47 7.58 -25.52
CA THR A 108 -15.34 6.16 -25.82
C THR A 108 -15.98 5.35 -24.69
N TYR A 109 -16.56 4.19 -25.00
CA TYR A 109 -17.19 3.34 -24.00
C TYR A 109 -17.29 1.90 -24.46
N TRP A 110 -17.19 0.99 -23.49
CA TRP A 110 -17.58 -0.41 -23.67
C TRP A 110 -19.10 -0.51 -23.64
N GLN A 111 -19.69 -1.40 -24.45
CA GLN A 111 -21.14 -1.59 -24.54
C GLN A 111 -21.53 -3.07 -24.57
N THR A 112 -22.63 -3.40 -23.90
CA THR A 112 -23.26 -4.74 -24.01
C THR A 112 -24.19 -4.84 -25.21
N VAL A 113 -24.53 -6.07 -25.61
CA VAL A 113 -25.72 -6.32 -26.43
C VAL A 113 -26.97 -5.68 -25.82
N THR A 114 -27.97 -5.40 -26.65
CA THR A 114 -29.23 -4.84 -26.16
C THR A 114 -30.09 -5.91 -25.48
N TRP A 115 -31.14 -5.50 -24.77
CA TRP A 115 -31.99 -6.40 -24.01
C TRP A 115 -33.03 -7.17 -24.87
N ARG A 116 -32.69 -7.52 -26.12
CA ARG A 116 -33.58 -8.23 -27.06
C ARG A 116 -34.11 -9.57 -26.55
N ARG A 117 -33.40 -10.22 -25.63
CA ARG A 117 -33.78 -11.51 -25.02
C ARG A 117 -34.77 -11.39 -23.85
N TYR A 118 -35.29 -10.19 -23.58
CA TYR A 118 -36.28 -9.98 -22.53
C TYR A 118 -37.46 -10.99 -22.66
N PRO A 119 -37.90 -11.65 -21.57
CA PRO A 119 -37.68 -11.31 -20.16
C PRO A 119 -36.43 -11.91 -19.50
N GLU A 120 -35.55 -12.59 -20.24
CA GLU A 120 -34.31 -13.12 -19.67
C GLU A 120 -33.42 -11.96 -19.16
N PRO A 121 -32.88 -12.01 -17.93
CA PRO A 121 -32.11 -10.90 -17.38
C PRO A 121 -30.85 -10.56 -18.21
N LEU A 122 -30.67 -9.28 -18.54
CA LEU A 122 -29.41 -8.78 -19.11
C LEU A 122 -28.38 -8.63 -17.99
N GLN A 123 -27.57 -9.67 -17.77
CA GLN A 123 -26.55 -9.70 -16.73
C GLN A 123 -25.14 -9.66 -17.33
N ALA A 124 -24.28 -8.82 -16.75
CA ALA A 124 -22.89 -8.70 -17.16
C ALA A 124 -21.98 -8.57 -15.93
N ASN A 125 -20.89 -9.33 -15.92
CA ASN A 125 -19.85 -9.25 -14.90
C ASN A 125 -18.59 -8.64 -15.50
N ILE A 126 -18.11 -7.55 -14.93
CA ILE A 126 -16.82 -6.94 -15.28
C ILE A 126 -15.85 -7.17 -14.12
N SER A 127 -14.88 -8.06 -14.30
CA SER A 127 -13.83 -8.34 -13.34
C SER A 127 -12.58 -7.52 -13.66
N LEU A 128 -12.11 -6.75 -12.68
CA LEU A 128 -10.95 -5.87 -12.75
C LEU A 128 -9.85 -6.44 -11.86
N SER A 129 -8.64 -6.61 -12.40
CA SER A 129 -7.55 -7.28 -11.69
C SER A 129 -6.21 -6.56 -11.85
N TRP A 130 -5.42 -6.51 -10.78
CA TRP A 130 -4.12 -5.81 -10.75
C TRP A 130 -2.93 -6.73 -10.45
N ASN A 131 -3.21 -8.00 -10.13
CA ASN A 131 -2.21 -8.96 -9.65
C ASN A 131 -1.28 -8.38 -8.57
N LYS A 132 -1.80 -7.48 -7.73
CA LYS A 132 -1.11 -6.79 -6.65
C LYS A 132 -2.15 -6.41 -5.61
N THR A 133 -1.78 -6.45 -4.34
CA THR A 133 -2.63 -5.95 -3.26
C THR A 133 -2.58 -4.42 -3.23
N LEU A 134 -3.74 -3.78 -3.29
CA LEU A 134 -3.93 -2.33 -3.34
C LEU A 134 -4.77 -1.85 -2.16
N GLU A 135 -4.58 -0.58 -1.79
CA GLU A 135 -5.34 0.11 -0.75
C GLU A 135 -5.97 1.37 -1.36
N LEU A 136 -7.31 1.48 -1.30
CA LEU A 136 -8.03 2.65 -1.81
C LEU A 136 -7.63 3.93 -1.06
N THR A 137 -7.56 5.02 -1.82
CA THR A 137 -7.22 6.34 -1.28
C THR A 137 -8.27 7.40 -1.58
N ASP A 138 -9.12 7.15 -2.58
CA ASP A 138 -10.25 7.99 -2.97
C ASP A 138 -11.40 7.10 -3.47
N ASP A 139 -12.54 7.70 -3.82
CA ASP A 139 -13.73 7.02 -4.29
C ASP A 139 -13.45 6.21 -5.56
N ILE A 140 -14.09 5.04 -5.68
CA ILE A 140 -14.16 4.35 -6.98
C ILE A 140 -15.28 5.01 -7.76
N GLN A 141 -15.00 5.44 -8.99
CA GLN A 141 -15.98 6.09 -9.86
C GLN A 141 -16.18 5.25 -11.13
N ILE A 142 -17.44 4.99 -11.46
CA ILE A 142 -17.83 4.24 -12.65
C ILE A 142 -18.78 5.14 -13.44
N THR A 143 -18.35 5.55 -14.63
CA THR A 143 -19.11 6.46 -15.50
C THR A 143 -19.87 5.65 -16.55
N PHE A 144 -21.19 5.84 -16.57
CA PHE A 144 -22.12 5.22 -17.53
C PHE A 144 -22.63 6.23 -18.53
N GLU A 145 -22.69 5.88 -19.82
CA GLU A 145 -23.11 6.82 -20.87
C GLU A 145 -24.63 6.84 -21.08
N TYR A 146 -25.25 5.67 -21.21
CA TYR A 146 -26.69 5.52 -21.52
C TYR A 146 -27.50 5.05 -20.31
N GLY A 147 -27.23 5.67 -19.16
CA GLY A 147 -27.94 5.43 -17.90
C GLY A 147 -27.26 4.43 -16.98
N ARG A 148 -27.29 4.75 -15.68
CA ARG A 148 -26.76 3.92 -14.60
C ARG A 148 -27.60 2.65 -14.39
N PRO A 149 -27.05 1.53 -13.92
CA PRO A 149 -27.85 0.34 -13.64
C PRO A 149 -28.95 0.61 -12.61
N THR A 150 -30.14 0.05 -12.84
CA THR A 150 -31.20 0.01 -11.80
C THR A 150 -30.80 -0.93 -10.68
N ILE A 151 -30.12 -2.04 -11.00
CA ILE A 151 -29.59 -2.98 -10.00
C ILE A 151 -28.15 -3.37 -10.38
N MET A 152 -27.21 -3.16 -9.46
CA MET A 152 -25.84 -3.66 -9.57
C MET A 152 -25.20 -3.94 -8.20
N VAL A 153 -24.13 -4.74 -8.21
CA VAL A 153 -23.31 -5.02 -7.01
C VAL A 153 -21.85 -4.77 -7.34
N LEU A 154 -21.15 -4.03 -6.47
CA LEU A 154 -19.70 -3.97 -6.44
C LEU A 154 -19.20 -5.04 -5.48
N GLU A 155 -18.39 -5.97 -5.97
CA GLU A 155 -17.70 -6.98 -5.17
C GLU A 155 -16.19 -6.71 -5.15
N LYS A 156 -15.51 -7.21 -4.12
CA LYS A 156 -14.06 -7.21 -4.02
C LYS A 156 -13.50 -8.59 -3.70
N SER A 157 -12.25 -8.80 -4.06
CA SER A 157 -11.45 -9.96 -3.65
C SER A 157 -10.21 -9.51 -2.87
N LEU A 158 -9.78 -10.35 -1.93
CA LEU A 158 -8.53 -10.20 -1.17
C LEU A 158 -7.50 -11.29 -1.50
N ASN A 159 -7.86 -12.23 -2.38
CA ASN A 159 -7.07 -13.42 -2.70
C ASN A 159 -7.02 -13.70 -4.20
N PHE A 160 -6.79 -12.64 -4.98
CA PHE A 160 -6.54 -12.70 -6.41
C PHE A 160 -7.70 -13.31 -7.22
N GLY A 161 -8.95 -13.05 -6.80
CA GLY A 161 -10.15 -13.47 -7.50
C GLY A 161 -10.65 -14.87 -7.16
N ARG A 162 -10.04 -15.55 -6.18
CA ARG A 162 -10.45 -16.89 -5.73
C ARG A 162 -11.77 -16.85 -4.96
N THR A 163 -11.93 -15.89 -4.06
CA THR A 163 -13.19 -15.63 -3.35
C THR A 163 -13.60 -14.17 -3.52
N TRP A 164 -14.91 -13.96 -3.48
CA TRP A 164 -15.55 -12.67 -3.70
C TRP A 164 -16.45 -12.36 -2.51
N GLN A 165 -16.46 -11.10 -2.11
CA GLN A 165 -17.36 -10.58 -1.08
C GLN A 165 -18.01 -9.30 -1.58
N PRO A 166 -19.27 -9.05 -1.21
CA PRO A 166 -19.94 -7.80 -1.56
C PRO A 166 -19.22 -6.63 -0.89
N TYR A 167 -19.09 -5.55 -1.64
CA TYR A 167 -18.47 -4.31 -1.19
C TYR A 167 -19.52 -3.21 -1.02
N GLN A 168 -20.44 -3.09 -1.98
CA GLN A 168 -21.61 -2.22 -1.91
C GLN A 168 -22.70 -2.68 -2.88
N TYR A 169 -23.96 -2.53 -2.48
CA TYR A 169 -25.14 -2.81 -3.32
C TYR A 169 -25.75 -1.51 -3.81
N TYR A 170 -26.29 -1.53 -5.03
CA TYR A 170 -26.94 -0.40 -5.68
C TYR A 170 -28.25 -0.89 -6.29
N ALA A 171 -29.36 -0.27 -5.88
CA ALA A 171 -30.69 -0.60 -6.37
C ALA A 171 -31.56 0.66 -6.43
N ASP A 172 -32.57 0.70 -7.30
CA ASP A 172 -33.63 1.72 -7.27
C ASP A 172 -34.55 1.54 -6.04
N ASP A 173 -34.80 0.28 -5.68
CA ASP A 173 -35.40 -0.16 -4.42
C ASP A 173 -34.52 -1.23 -3.74
N CYS A 174 -33.84 -0.83 -2.66
CA CYS A 174 -32.94 -1.71 -1.92
C CYS A 174 -33.65 -2.81 -1.13
N VAL A 175 -34.89 -2.56 -0.69
CA VAL A 175 -35.66 -3.52 0.11
C VAL A 175 -36.16 -4.63 -0.79
N ASP A 176 -36.72 -4.28 -1.94
CA ASP A 176 -37.19 -5.24 -2.93
C ASP A 176 -36.04 -6.06 -3.54
N SER A 177 -34.96 -5.39 -3.96
CA SER A 177 -33.88 -6.04 -4.71
C SER A 177 -32.96 -6.92 -3.87
N PHE A 178 -32.66 -6.50 -2.63
CA PHE A 178 -31.63 -7.13 -1.79
C PHE A 178 -32.07 -7.39 -0.36
N ASN A 179 -33.33 -7.10 0.01
CA ASN A 179 -33.80 -7.16 1.39
C ASN A 179 -32.93 -6.33 2.36
N MET A 180 -32.50 -5.15 1.91
CA MET A 180 -31.65 -4.23 2.67
C MET A 180 -32.28 -2.86 2.78
N LEU A 181 -32.18 -2.23 3.96
CA LEU A 181 -32.56 -0.82 4.10
C LEU A 181 -31.57 0.08 3.34
N ALA A 182 -32.12 1.04 2.59
CA ALA A 182 -31.35 2.06 1.90
C ALA A 182 -30.56 2.92 2.90
N ARG A 183 -29.25 3.09 2.66
CA ARG A 183 -28.33 3.88 3.48
C ARG A 183 -27.33 4.61 2.60
N ARG A 184 -26.76 5.70 3.12
CA ARG A 184 -25.65 6.42 2.49
C ARG A 184 -24.38 6.24 3.32
N ALA A 185 -23.23 6.20 2.66
CA ALA A 185 -21.95 6.04 3.36
C ALA A 185 -21.69 7.16 4.39
N ARG A 186 -22.13 8.38 4.10
CA ARG A 186 -22.03 9.54 5.01
C ARG A 186 -22.87 9.42 6.28
N ASP A 187 -23.89 8.56 6.29
CA ASP A 187 -24.77 8.34 7.45
C ASP A 187 -24.25 7.19 8.33
N LEU A 188 -23.09 6.60 7.99
CA LEU A 188 -22.44 5.59 8.82
C LEU A 188 -21.80 6.20 10.05
N THR A 189 -21.66 5.39 11.10
CA THR A 189 -21.00 5.74 12.35
C THR A 189 -19.66 5.04 12.44
N VAL A 190 -18.82 5.47 13.40
CA VAL A 190 -17.53 4.84 13.69
C VAL A 190 -17.65 3.34 13.91
N ALA A 191 -18.73 2.89 14.58
CA ALA A 191 -18.93 1.48 14.91
C ALA A 191 -19.29 0.59 13.71
N ASN A 192 -19.86 1.16 12.64
CA ASN A 192 -20.32 0.41 11.47
C ASN A 192 -19.69 0.91 10.16
N ILE A 193 -18.52 1.54 10.25
CA ILE A 193 -17.83 2.15 9.11
C ILE A 193 -17.43 1.16 8.01
N THR A 194 -17.24 -0.12 8.36
CA THR A 194 -16.92 -1.21 7.43
C THR A 194 -18.17 -1.98 6.98
N ARG A 195 -19.37 -1.52 7.37
CA ARG A 195 -20.63 -2.15 6.98
C ARG A 195 -20.84 -2.00 5.47
N VAL A 196 -21.16 -3.12 4.84
CA VAL A 196 -21.67 -3.19 3.47
C VAL A 196 -23.12 -2.70 3.49
N ILE A 197 -23.43 -1.73 2.63
CA ILE A 197 -24.74 -1.08 2.55
C ILE A 197 -25.35 -1.26 1.16
N CYS A 198 -26.66 -1.06 1.08
CA CYS A 198 -27.34 -0.79 -0.18
C CYS A 198 -27.68 0.70 -0.26
N THR A 199 -27.39 1.34 -1.39
CA THR A 199 -27.69 2.76 -1.63
C THR A 199 -28.56 2.92 -2.86
N GLU A 200 -29.56 3.79 -2.75
CA GLU A 200 -30.49 4.14 -3.84
C GLU A 200 -30.07 5.43 -4.57
N GLN A 201 -29.01 6.09 -4.09
CA GLN A 201 -28.59 7.40 -4.59
C GLN A 201 -28.20 7.40 -6.07
N TYR A 202 -27.67 6.28 -6.56
CA TYR A 202 -27.12 6.17 -7.91
C TYR A 202 -28.01 5.36 -8.87
N SER A 203 -29.13 4.83 -8.38
CA SER A 203 -30.00 3.93 -9.15
C SER A 203 -31.45 4.41 -9.19
N ARG A 204 -31.88 5.36 -8.34
CA ARG A 204 -33.17 6.04 -8.52
C ARG A 204 -33.12 7.03 -9.69
N TRP A 205 -34.22 7.10 -10.45
CA TRP A 205 -34.41 8.03 -11.56
C TRP A 205 -33.34 7.94 -12.66
N VAL A 206 -33.00 6.71 -13.04
CA VAL A 206 -32.03 6.45 -14.11
C VAL A 206 -32.48 7.06 -15.42
N GLY A 207 -31.66 7.92 -16.04
CA GLY A 207 -31.86 8.42 -17.40
C GLY A 207 -32.52 9.80 -17.53
N SER A 208 -32.99 10.40 -16.44
CA SER A 208 -33.61 11.75 -16.45
C SER A 208 -32.71 12.85 -15.84
N LYS A 209 -31.88 12.50 -14.86
CA LYS A 209 -30.78 13.36 -14.41
C LYS A 209 -29.54 12.98 -15.20
N ASN A 210 -28.82 13.94 -15.78
CA ASN A 210 -27.54 13.76 -16.49
C ASN A 210 -26.39 13.27 -15.57
N GLU A 211 -26.70 12.56 -14.49
CA GLU A 211 -25.73 11.94 -13.58
C GLU A 211 -25.29 10.58 -14.14
N LYS A 212 -24.09 10.56 -14.72
CA LYS A 212 -23.48 9.37 -15.32
C LYS A 212 -22.73 8.49 -14.31
N VAL A 213 -22.35 9.05 -13.15
CA VAL A 213 -21.39 8.40 -12.25
C VAL A 213 -22.06 7.63 -11.11
N VAL A 214 -21.65 6.38 -10.93
CA VAL A 214 -21.87 5.57 -9.72
C VAL A 214 -20.59 5.61 -8.87
N ARG A 215 -20.73 5.82 -7.55
CA ARG A 215 -19.58 5.93 -6.64
C ARG A 215 -19.56 4.86 -5.56
N PHE A 216 -18.37 4.44 -5.18
CA PHE A 216 -18.10 3.82 -3.89
C PHE A 216 -17.36 4.83 -3.01
N GLU A 217 -18.02 5.29 -1.96
CA GLU A 217 -17.63 6.51 -1.23
C GLU A 217 -16.58 6.24 -0.14
N VAL A 218 -15.32 6.14 -0.55
CA VAL A 218 -14.15 6.03 0.33
C VAL A 218 -13.95 7.32 1.11
N ARG A 219 -14.02 8.49 0.45
CA ARG A 219 -13.84 9.80 1.10
C ARG A 219 -14.86 10.03 2.20
N SER A 220 -16.11 9.66 1.97
CA SER A 220 -17.17 9.79 2.98
C SER A 220 -16.85 8.95 4.23
N ARG A 221 -16.28 7.76 4.04
CA ARG A 221 -15.86 6.90 5.15
C ARG A 221 -14.63 7.43 5.87
N PHE A 222 -13.65 7.97 5.14
CA PHE A 222 -12.49 8.63 5.74
C PHE A 222 -12.85 9.90 6.50
N ALA A 223 -13.82 10.67 6.01
CA ALA A 223 -14.25 11.93 6.62
C ALA A 223 -14.80 11.75 8.05
N ILE A 224 -15.30 10.56 8.39
CA ILE A 224 -15.74 10.23 9.76
C ILE A 224 -14.57 10.32 10.76
N PHE A 225 -13.33 10.09 10.32
CA PHE A 225 -12.12 10.20 11.16
C PHE A 225 -11.30 11.46 10.87
N ALA A 226 -11.18 11.85 9.60
CA ALA A 226 -10.32 12.94 9.15
C ALA A 226 -11.05 14.30 9.00
N GLY A 227 -12.37 14.33 9.25
CA GLY A 227 -13.23 15.47 9.01
C GLY A 227 -13.59 15.65 7.52
N PRO A 228 -14.55 16.53 7.19
CA PRO A 228 -15.11 16.68 5.84
C PRO A 228 -14.08 17.12 4.79
N ARG A 229 -13.03 17.84 5.21
CA ARG A 229 -11.94 18.28 4.33
C ARG A 229 -10.74 17.32 4.31
N LEU A 230 -10.82 16.18 5.01
CA LEU A 230 -9.74 15.20 5.14
C LEU A 230 -8.41 15.81 5.65
N LEU A 231 -8.50 16.80 6.55
CA LEU A 231 -7.34 17.50 7.08
C LEU A 231 -6.74 16.78 8.30
N ASN A 232 -7.58 16.11 9.10
CA ASN A 232 -7.14 15.37 10.29
C ASN A 232 -6.70 13.94 9.93
N MET A 233 -5.67 13.82 9.10
CA MET A 233 -5.15 12.51 8.64
C MET A 233 -4.53 11.69 9.78
N GLU A 234 -4.01 12.34 10.82
CA GLU A 234 -3.51 11.67 12.03
C GLU A 234 -4.61 10.83 12.71
N GLY A 235 -5.81 11.40 12.85
CA GLY A 235 -6.98 10.68 13.38
C GLY A 235 -7.35 9.45 12.55
N LEU A 236 -7.29 9.57 11.22
CA LEU A 236 -7.53 8.44 10.32
C LEU A 236 -6.47 7.34 10.48
N TYR A 237 -5.18 7.69 10.44
CA TYR A 237 -4.10 6.70 10.55
C TYR A 237 -4.08 5.99 11.90
N THR A 238 -4.35 6.72 12.99
CA THR A 238 -4.50 6.13 14.33
C THR A 238 -5.62 5.08 14.35
N ARG A 239 -6.73 5.35 13.65
CA ARG A 239 -7.84 4.40 13.54
C ARG A 239 -7.56 3.25 12.59
N MET A 240 -6.80 3.47 11.51
CA MET A 240 -6.36 2.39 10.61
C MET A 240 -5.48 1.35 11.33
N GLU A 241 -4.73 1.77 12.35
CA GLU A 241 -3.92 0.88 13.19
C GLU A 241 -4.74 0.21 14.30
N SER A 242 -5.53 1.00 15.05
CA SER A 242 -6.22 0.54 16.26
C SER A 242 -7.52 -0.21 15.98
N MET A 243 -8.22 0.07 14.87
CA MET A 243 -9.50 -0.55 14.53
C MET A 243 -9.29 -1.77 13.63
N LYS A 244 -9.56 -2.94 14.18
CA LYS A 244 -9.47 -4.22 13.46
C LYS A 244 -10.34 -4.20 12.19
N GLY A 245 -9.75 -4.57 11.06
CA GLY A 245 -10.45 -4.73 9.79
C GLY A 245 -10.69 -3.43 9.01
N LEU A 246 -10.43 -2.25 9.57
CA LEU A 246 -10.60 -0.99 8.85
C LEU A 246 -9.66 -0.89 7.65
N ARG A 247 -8.37 -1.17 7.84
CA ARG A 247 -7.38 -1.18 6.74
C ARG A 247 -7.71 -2.24 5.68
N ASP A 248 -8.10 -3.43 6.11
CA ASP A 248 -8.47 -4.52 5.20
C ASP A 248 -9.79 -4.24 4.45
N PHE A 249 -10.69 -3.42 5.01
CA PHE A 249 -11.89 -2.96 4.31
C PHE A 249 -11.55 -2.14 3.07
N PHE A 250 -10.49 -1.33 3.08
CA PHE A 250 -10.01 -0.57 1.91
C PHE A 250 -8.96 -1.32 1.08
N THR A 251 -8.55 -2.50 1.53
CA THR A 251 -7.65 -3.38 0.78
C THR A 251 -8.44 -4.23 -0.23
N PHE A 252 -7.87 -4.44 -1.41
CA PHE A 252 -8.38 -5.34 -2.44
C PHE A 252 -7.26 -5.81 -3.40
N THR A 253 -7.49 -6.94 -4.08
CA THR A 253 -6.66 -7.41 -5.21
C THR A 253 -7.42 -7.35 -6.54
N ASN A 254 -8.75 -7.48 -6.46
CA ASN A 254 -9.66 -7.45 -7.61
C ASN A 254 -10.96 -6.77 -7.21
N LEU A 255 -11.62 -6.19 -8.19
CA LEU A 255 -12.98 -5.67 -8.11
C LEU A 255 -13.84 -6.39 -9.14
N ARG A 256 -15.14 -6.55 -8.87
CA ARG A 256 -16.09 -7.07 -9.86
C ARG A 256 -17.36 -6.25 -9.81
N LEU A 257 -17.74 -5.72 -10.98
CA LEU A 257 -19.04 -5.11 -11.20
C LEU A 257 -19.98 -6.21 -11.66
N ARG A 258 -21.04 -6.47 -10.90
CA ARG A 258 -22.13 -7.36 -11.30
C ARG A 258 -23.33 -6.51 -11.68
N LEU A 259 -23.52 -6.34 -12.99
CA LEU A 259 -24.64 -5.60 -13.55
C LEU A 259 -25.83 -6.57 -13.65
N LEU A 260 -26.94 -6.26 -12.97
CA LEU A 260 -28.07 -7.17 -12.82
C LEU A 260 -29.33 -6.72 -13.57
N LYS A 261 -29.56 -5.41 -13.63
CA LYS A 261 -30.68 -4.81 -14.36
C LYS A 261 -30.29 -3.44 -14.97
N PRO A 262 -30.51 -3.19 -16.28
CA PRO A 262 -30.09 -1.97 -16.94
C PRO A 262 -30.95 -0.77 -16.55
N ALA A 263 -30.61 0.39 -17.10
CA ALA A 263 -31.38 1.61 -16.97
C ALA A 263 -32.82 1.44 -17.48
N LEU A 264 -33.84 1.88 -16.72
CA LEU A 264 -35.24 1.78 -17.16
C LEU A 264 -35.91 3.13 -17.48
N GLY A 265 -35.29 4.26 -17.20
CA GLY A 265 -35.95 5.56 -17.39
C GLY A 265 -36.98 5.90 -16.30
N GLY A 266 -37.05 5.14 -15.21
CA GLY A 266 -38.07 5.31 -14.16
C GLY A 266 -39.47 4.83 -14.56
N THR A 267 -39.57 4.01 -15.61
CA THR A 267 -40.82 3.44 -16.10
C THR A 267 -40.69 1.93 -16.33
N TYR A 268 -41.78 1.27 -16.71
CA TYR A 268 -41.79 -0.14 -17.05
C TYR A 268 -40.97 -0.42 -18.33
N VAL A 269 -40.54 -1.67 -18.50
CA VAL A 269 -39.85 -2.11 -19.72
C VAL A 269 -40.79 -1.97 -20.91
N GLN A 270 -40.42 -1.15 -21.89
CA GLN A 270 -41.13 -1.01 -23.15
C GLN A 270 -40.72 -2.14 -24.09
N ARG A 271 -41.58 -3.15 -24.23
CA ARG A 271 -41.29 -4.36 -25.01
C ARG A 271 -41.15 -4.10 -26.51
N ASP A 272 -41.78 -3.04 -27.01
CA ASP A 272 -41.72 -2.67 -28.43
C ASP A 272 -40.38 -2.03 -28.81
N ASN A 273 -39.59 -1.58 -27.83
CA ASN A 273 -38.28 -0.98 -28.07
C ASN A 273 -37.25 -1.46 -27.03
N LEU A 274 -36.78 -2.70 -27.19
CA LEU A 274 -35.74 -3.29 -26.34
C LEU A 274 -34.32 -2.81 -26.67
N MET A 275 -34.14 -2.17 -27.83
CA MET A 275 -32.85 -1.68 -28.33
C MET A 275 -32.28 -0.50 -27.53
N LYS A 276 -33.10 0.14 -26.68
CA LYS A 276 -32.68 1.21 -25.78
C LYS A 276 -32.16 0.74 -24.42
N TYR A 277 -32.23 -0.56 -24.13
CA TYR A 277 -31.80 -1.12 -22.86
C TYR A 277 -30.49 -1.90 -23.03
N PHE A 278 -29.41 -1.33 -22.54
CA PHE A 278 -28.07 -1.92 -22.54
C PHE A 278 -27.22 -1.25 -21.46
N TYR A 279 -26.01 -1.75 -21.25
CA TYR A 279 -25.01 -1.07 -20.43
C TYR A 279 -23.94 -0.44 -21.31
N ALA A 280 -23.53 0.77 -20.97
CA ALA A 280 -22.38 1.44 -21.58
C ALA A 280 -21.52 2.09 -20.50
N ILE A 281 -20.24 1.72 -20.41
CA ILE A 281 -19.29 2.24 -19.42
C ILE A 281 -18.14 2.92 -20.16
N SER A 282 -17.97 4.23 -19.94
CA SER A 282 -16.88 5.02 -20.52
C SER A 282 -15.63 5.00 -19.67
N ASN A 283 -15.77 5.00 -18.35
CA ASN A 283 -14.62 5.14 -17.47
C ASN A 283 -14.81 4.37 -16.16
N VAL A 284 -13.77 3.62 -15.75
CA VAL A 284 -13.64 3.10 -14.39
C VAL A 284 -12.38 3.68 -13.77
N GLU A 285 -12.58 4.58 -12.81
CA GLU A 285 -11.50 5.24 -12.10
C GLU A 285 -11.33 4.65 -10.69
N VAL A 286 -10.10 4.18 -10.42
CA VAL A 286 -9.71 3.59 -9.14
C VAL A 286 -8.43 4.28 -8.67
N LEU A 287 -8.55 5.19 -7.70
CA LEU A 287 -7.39 5.80 -7.06
C LEU A 287 -6.97 4.98 -5.84
N ALA A 288 -5.77 4.42 -5.89
CA ALA A 288 -5.24 3.57 -4.83
C ALA A 288 -3.73 3.71 -4.70
N ARG A 289 -3.16 3.04 -3.70
CA ARG A 289 -1.71 2.82 -3.56
C ARG A 289 -1.41 1.34 -3.42
N CYS A 290 -0.18 0.93 -3.73
CA CYS A 290 0.25 -0.44 -3.45
C CYS A 290 0.34 -0.69 -1.94
N ARG A 291 -0.25 -1.80 -1.46
CA ARG A 291 -0.01 -2.28 -0.09
C ARG A 291 1.43 -2.78 0.03
N CYS A 292 2.28 -2.02 0.71
CA CYS A 292 3.67 -2.41 0.99
C CYS A 292 3.94 -2.61 2.49
N ASN A 293 2.86 -2.75 3.28
CA ASN A 293 2.90 -2.97 4.73
C ASN A 293 3.81 -1.96 5.48
N LEU A 294 3.82 -0.71 5.02
CA LEU A 294 4.65 0.37 5.53
C LEU A 294 6.19 0.16 5.44
N HIS A 295 6.65 -0.66 4.48
CA HIS A 295 8.07 -0.93 4.24
C HIS A 295 8.56 -0.57 2.82
N ALA A 296 7.82 0.23 2.06
CA ALA A 296 8.32 0.76 0.78
C ALA A 296 7.64 2.08 0.42
N SER A 297 8.42 3.06 -0.04
CA SER A 297 7.91 4.32 -0.59
C SER A 297 7.70 4.27 -2.10
N LEU A 298 8.15 3.20 -2.77
CA LEU A 298 8.06 3.03 -4.21
C LEU A 298 7.38 1.70 -4.57
N CYS A 299 6.53 1.76 -5.60
CA CYS A 299 5.90 0.60 -6.22
C CYS A 299 6.11 0.70 -7.73
N LEU A 300 6.82 -0.27 -8.30
CA LEU A 300 7.26 -0.25 -9.69
C LEU A 300 6.53 -1.34 -10.48
N TYR A 301 6.32 -1.09 -11.77
CA TYR A 301 5.79 -2.09 -12.69
C TYR A 301 6.95 -2.90 -13.27
N VAL A 302 7.11 -4.14 -12.80
CA VAL A 302 8.21 -5.05 -13.17
C VAL A 302 7.62 -6.39 -13.61
N ASP A 303 8.06 -6.89 -14.76
CA ASP A 303 7.61 -8.16 -15.34
C ASP A 303 6.08 -8.27 -15.44
N GLY A 304 5.45 -7.20 -15.93
CA GLY A 304 4.00 -7.14 -16.15
C GLY A 304 3.16 -6.96 -14.88
N ASN A 305 3.77 -6.78 -13.70
CA ASN A 305 3.05 -6.65 -12.42
C ASN A 305 3.60 -5.51 -11.55
N LEU A 306 2.72 -4.88 -10.78
CA LEU A 306 3.15 -3.93 -9.74
C LEU A 306 3.83 -4.69 -8.59
N GLN A 307 4.97 -4.17 -8.13
CA GLN A 307 5.75 -4.74 -7.02
C GLN A 307 6.34 -3.64 -6.14
N CYS A 308 6.29 -3.84 -4.82
CA CYS A 308 6.91 -2.92 -3.86
C CYS A 308 8.44 -3.02 -3.89
N GLN A 309 9.14 -1.88 -3.90
CA GLN A 309 10.59 -1.84 -3.71
C GLN A 309 10.90 -1.91 -2.20
N CYS A 310 10.94 -3.13 -1.67
CA CYS A 310 10.98 -3.35 -0.22
C CYS A 310 12.28 -2.88 0.46
N GLU A 311 12.09 -2.04 1.48
CA GLU A 311 13.08 -1.57 2.44
C GLU A 311 12.96 -2.36 3.76
N HIS A 312 13.57 -1.86 4.85
CA HIS A 312 13.45 -2.44 6.20
C HIS A 312 13.83 -3.92 6.28
N ASN A 313 14.73 -4.35 5.38
CA ASN A 313 15.16 -5.75 5.22
C ASN A 313 13.99 -6.73 4.98
N THR A 314 12.92 -6.26 4.35
CA THR A 314 11.74 -7.05 3.98
C THR A 314 11.76 -7.45 2.50
N THR A 315 10.94 -8.42 2.12
CA THR A 315 10.80 -8.94 0.75
C THR A 315 9.41 -9.54 0.53
N GLY A 316 9.12 -9.99 -0.69
CA GLY A 316 7.79 -10.35 -1.16
C GLY A 316 7.09 -9.16 -1.82
N GLN A 317 6.04 -9.45 -2.59
CA GLN A 317 5.34 -8.46 -3.41
C GLN A 317 4.76 -7.28 -2.60
N ASP A 318 4.38 -7.54 -1.34
CA ASP A 318 3.80 -6.59 -0.41
C ASP A 318 4.74 -6.29 0.78
N CYS A 319 6.02 -6.72 0.71
CA CYS A 319 6.98 -6.61 1.81
C CYS A 319 6.57 -7.38 3.09
N GLN A 320 5.87 -8.49 2.91
CA GLN A 320 5.19 -9.27 3.97
C GLN A 320 6.08 -10.29 4.70
N ARG A 321 7.39 -10.30 4.45
CA ARG A 321 8.34 -11.23 5.09
C ARG A 321 9.73 -10.64 5.16
N CYS A 322 10.58 -11.12 6.07
CA CYS A 322 11.98 -10.71 6.14
C CYS A 322 12.82 -11.34 5.02
N LYS A 323 13.87 -10.63 4.56
CA LYS A 323 14.89 -11.16 3.64
C LYS A 323 15.63 -12.34 4.27
N LYS A 324 16.14 -13.26 3.44
CA LYS A 324 17.00 -14.37 3.89
C LYS A 324 18.21 -13.79 4.66
N GLY A 325 18.50 -14.33 5.84
CA GLY A 325 19.55 -13.83 6.73
C GLY A 325 19.10 -12.79 7.76
N PHE A 326 17.87 -12.29 7.66
CA PHE A 326 17.23 -11.43 8.65
C PHE A 326 16.15 -12.20 9.41
N LYS A 327 16.05 -11.99 10.72
CA LYS A 327 14.99 -12.54 11.56
C LYS A 327 14.37 -11.42 12.41
N ALA A 328 13.04 -11.39 12.42
CA ALA A 328 12.28 -10.86 13.54
C ALA A 328 11.77 -12.05 14.37
N LYS A 329 11.49 -11.88 15.68
CA LYS A 329 10.79 -12.92 16.47
C LYS A 329 9.50 -13.34 15.74
N THR A 330 8.78 -12.37 15.21
CA THR A 330 7.68 -12.47 14.25
C THR A 330 7.75 -11.27 13.30
N TRP A 331 7.49 -11.45 12.01
CA TRP A 331 7.39 -10.30 11.09
C TRP A 331 6.23 -9.40 11.51
N LYS A 332 6.42 -8.08 11.41
CA LYS A 332 5.42 -7.06 11.70
C LYS A 332 5.45 -6.02 10.58
N SER A 333 4.29 -5.56 10.14
CA SER A 333 4.22 -4.37 9.29
C SER A 333 4.80 -3.16 10.02
N GLY A 334 5.20 -2.11 9.30
CA GLY A 334 5.36 -0.80 9.90
C GLY A 334 4.04 -0.33 10.53
N SER A 335 4.12 0.67 11.41
CA SER A 335 2.97 1.30 12.05
C SER A 335 2.99 2.80 11.78
N TYR A 336 1.81 3.40 11.64
CA TYR A 336 1.70 4.86 11.58
C TYR A 336 2.05 5.54 12.91
N LEU A 337 2.10 4.78 14.01
CA LEU A 337 2.36 5.28 15.36
C LEU A 337 3.81 4.98 15.82
N PRO A 338 4.41 5.86 16.64
CA PRO A 338 3.90 7.18 17.05
C PRO A 338 3.99 8.22 15.92
N THR A 339 3.08 9.19 15.91
CA THR A 339 3.12 10.32 14.96
C THR A 339 4.31 11.24 15.28
N PRO A 340 4.93 11.91 14.29
CA PRO A 340 4.56 11.96 12.87
C PRO A 340 5.24 10.89 11.98
N ASN A 341 6.27 10.18 12.47
CA ASN A 341 7.14 9.34 11.62
C ASN A 341 6.73 7.85 11.61
N GLY A 342 5.90 7.43 12.54
CA GLY A 342 5.53 6.03 12.73
C GLY A 342 6.70 5.17 13.21
N SER A 343 6.51 3.86 13.20
CA SER A 343 7.55 2.88 13.54
C SER A 343 7.78 1.92 12.36
N PRO A 344 9.04 1.75 11.91
CA PRO A 344 9.34 0.96 10.70
C PRO A 344 9.24 -0.55 10.93
N ASN A 345 9.33 -1.02 12.18
CA ASN A 345 9.34 -2.45 12.55
C ASN A 345 10.30 -3.31 11.70
N THR A 346 11.52 -2.78 11.49
CA THR A 346 12.55 -3.35 10.62
C THR A 346 12.98 -4.76 11.01
N CYS A 347 13.24 -5.62 10.02
CA CYS A 347 13.84 -6.94 10.27
C CYS A 347 15.33 -6.81 10.62
N TYR A 348 15.79 -7.49 11.66
CA TYR A 348 17.18 -7.44 12.15
C TYR A 348 18.02 -8.60 11.62
N LYS A 349 19.34 -8.41 11.47
CA LYS A 349 20.24 -9.48 11.05
C LYS A 349 20.24 -10.60 12.09
N LYS A 350 20.28 -11.84 11.60
CA LYS A 350 20.52 -13.01 12.44
C LYS A 350 21.98 -12.92 12.91
N ILE A 351 22.22 -12.60 14.19
CA ILE A 351 23.55 -12.79 14.77
C ILE A 351 23.85 -14.29 14.64
N SER A 352 24.91 -14.64 13.90
CA SER A 352 25.39 -16.01 13.86
C SER A 352 25.67 -16.42 15.31
N ALA A 353 25.25 -17.62 15.72
CA ALA A 353 25.53 -18.14 17.06
C ALA A 353 27.04 -18.22 17.39
N ALA A 354 27.91 -17.92 16.42
CA ALA A 354 29.36 -17.75 16.58
C ALA A 354 29.77 -16.40 17.22
N LEU A 355 28.87 -15.41 17.30
CA LEU A 355 29.04 -14.22 18.13
C LEU A 355 28.10 -14.32 19.34
N LYS A 356 28.31 -15.35 20.18
CA LYS A 356 28.04 -15.17 21.61
C LYS A 356 29.01 -14.09 22.08
N VAL A 357 28.60 -12.83 21.95
CA VAL A 357 29.07 -11.83 22.91
C VAL A 357 28.72 -12.44 24.27
N PRO A 358 29.69 -12.65 25.18
CA PRO A 358 29.38 -13.16 26.51
C PRO A 358 28.30 -12.26 27.08
N LYS A 359 27.29 -12.83 27.78
CA LYS A 359 26.35 -12.04 28.59
C LYS A 359 27.12 -10.87 29.18
N THR A 360 26.80 -9.66 28.74
CA THR A 360 27.48 -8.45 29.16
C THR A 360 27.52 -8.46 30.69
N ASN A 361 28.72 -8.51 31.28
CA ASN A 361 28.95 -8.47 32.73
C ASN A 361 28.64 -7.05 33.26
N VAL A 362 27.42 -6.57 33.00
CA VAL A 362 26.90 -5.26 33.41
C VAL A 362 26.28 -5.41 34.78
N CYS A 363 26.76 -4.62 35.72
CA CYS A 363 26.51 -4.81 37.15
C CYS A 363 25.86 -3.61 37.84
N ASP A 364 25.43 -2.62 37.05
CA ASP A 364 24.72 -1.42 37.49
C ASP A 364 23.77 -0.92 36.38
N ASP A 365 22.77 -0.13 36.75
CA ASP A 365 21.76 0.48 35.88
C ASP A 365 22.37 1.52 34.90
N GLU A 366 23.62 1.95 35.15
CA GLU A 366 24.41 2.84 34.29
C GLU A 366 25.27 2.12 33.22
N LEU A 367 25.03 0.83 32.96
CA LEU A 367 25.77 0.01 31.97
C LEU A 367 27.27 -0.19 32.27
N LEU A 368 27.73 0.04 33.51
CA LEU A 368 29.12 -0.15 33.90
C LEU A 368 29.49 -1.64 34.02
N LEU A 369 30.62 -2.02 33.40
CA LEU A 369 31.14 -3.40 33.39
C LEU A 369 32.14 -3.66 34.52
N CYS A 370 32.17 -4.88 35.04
CA CYS A 370 33.25 -5.35 35.91
C CYS A 370 34.58 -5.35 35.14
N GLN A 371 35.62 -4.75 35.72
CA GLN A 371 36.97 -4.63 35.14
C GLN A 371 37.88 -5.80 35.55
N ASN A 372 39.05 -5.92 34.93
CA ASN A 372 40.14 -6.84 35.33
C ASN A 372 39.71 -8.32 35.48
N GLY A 373 38.82 -8.79 34.60
CA GLY A 373 38.32 -10.17 34.61
C GLY A 373 37.26 -10.46 35.67
N GLY A 374 36.72 -9.43 36.34
CA GLY A 374 35.60 -9.57 37.28
C GLY A 374 34.32 -10.08 36.60
N THR A 375 33.56 -10.91 37.31
CA THR A 375 32.28 -11.45 36.82
C THR A 375 31.12 -10.84 37.58
N CYS A 376 30.09 -10.38 36.86
CA CYS A 376 28.92 -9.81 37.49
C CYS A 376 28.04 -10.90 38.10
N VAL A 377 27.76 -10.81 39.39
CA VAL A 377 26.91 -11.76 40.12
C VAL A 377 25.57 -11.08 40.40
N GLN A 378 24.48 -11.69 39.94
CA GLN A 378 23.11 -11.25 40.17
C GLN A 378 22.79 -9.80 39.73
N ASN A 379 23.55 -9.22 38.79
CA ASN A 379 23.39 -7.84 38.32
C ASN A 379 23.43 -6.77 39.43
N GLN A 380 24.12 -7.04 40.53
CA GLN A 380 24.22 -6.09 41.67
C GLN A 380 25.66 -5.91 42.19
N ARG A 381 26.57 -6.85 41.92
CA ARG A 381 27.93 -6.80 42.45
C ARG A 381 28.91 -7.55 41.56
N CYS A 382 30.10 -6.97 41.36
CA CYS A 382 31.21 -7.66 40.72
C CYS A 382 31.93 -8.61 41.69
N SER A 383 32.12 -9.85 41.25
CA SER A 383 33.03 -10.81 41.87
C SER A 383 34.41 -10.67 41.24
N CYS A 384 35.39 -10.21 42.02
CA CYS A 384 36.74 -9.91 41.53
C CYS A 384 37.66 -11.12 41.60
N THR A 385 38.59 -11.20 40.65
CA THR A 385 39.73 -12.12 40.68
C THR A 385 40.65 -11.79 41.88
N PRO A 386 41.46 -12.75 42.36
CA PRO A 386 42.20 -12.63 43.62
C PRO A 386 43.16 -11.43 43.68
N ASP A 387 43.57 -10.89 42.54
CA ASP A 387 44.54 -9.79 42.44
C ASP A 387 43.88 -8.40 42.44
N PHE A 388 42.54 -8.34 42.47
CA PHE A 388 41.80 -7.08 42.35
C PHE A 388 40.72 -6.90 43.44
N LYS A 389 40.39 -5.64 43.75
CA LYS A 389 39.40 -5.16 44.74
C LYS A 389 38.65 -3.95 44.17
N GLY A 390 37.63 -3.49 44.90
CA GLY A 390 36.76 -2.37 44.49
C GLY A 390 35.43 -2.82 43.90
N VAL A 391 34.46 -1.89 43.82
CA VAL A 391 33.06 -2.16 43.42
C VAL A 391 32.94 -2.76 42.02
N LEU A 392 33.84 -2.38 41.12
CA LEU A 392 33.95 -2.88 39.75
C LEU A 392 35.26 -3.63 39.50
N CYS A 393 35.96 -4.09 40.56
CA CYS A 393 37.27 -4.73 40.47
C CYS A 393 38.37 -3.83 39.87
N GLN A 394 38.22 -2.52 40.02
CA GLN A 394 39.06 -1.51 39.39
C GLN A 394 40.40 -1.28 40.10
N GLN A 395 40.58 -1.79 41.32
CA GLN A 395 41.80 -1.59 42.11
C GLN A 395 42.59 -2.90 42.19
N SER A 396 43.92 -2.85 42.08
CA SER A 396 44.76 -3.99 42.41
C SER A 396 44.83 -4.20 43.93
N ARG A 397 44.92 -5.45 44.38
CA ARG A 397 45.21 -5.80 45.77
C ARG A 397 46.70 -5.72 46.14
N CYS A 398 47.57 -5.44 45.17
CA CYS A 398 49.00 -5.20 45.41
C CYS A 398 49.17 -3.86 46.17
N ASP A 399 49.06 -3.89 47.49
CA ASP A 399 49.40 -2.81 48.43
C ASP A 399 50.64 -3.25 49.23
N GLY A 400 51.73 -2.48 49.10
CA GLY A 400 52.89 -2.57 49.99
C GLY A 400 53.75 -3.85 49.91
N GLY A 401 54.57 -3.99 48.87
CA GLY A 401 55.90 -4.61 49.03
C GLY A 401 56.12 -6.08 48.62
N LYS A 402 55.24 -6.71 47.84
CA LYS A 402 55.55 -8.02 47.21
C LYS A 402 55.23 -8.02 45.71
N LYS A 403 56.19 -8.51 44.92
CA LYS A 403 56.21 -8.52 43.44
C LYS A 403 54.97 -9.19 42.85
N CYS A 404 54.20 -8.43 42.06
CA CYS A 404 53.16 -8.94 41.17
C CYS A 404 53.79 -9.08 39.76
N ASN A 405 53.89 -10.31 39.23
CA ASN A 405 54.55 -10.60 37.95
C ASN A 405 53.73 -10.04 36.77
N GLY A 406 54.31 -9.12 36.02
CA GLY A 406 53.74 -8.56 34.80
C GLY A 406 54.00 -9.43 33.57
N ALA A 407 52.93 -9.60 32.78
CA ALA A 407 52.85 -9.84 31.33
C ALA A 407 53.95 -10.69 30.64
N SER A 408 53.57 -11.85 30.10
CA SER A 408 54.19 -12.36 28.86
C SER A 408 53.62 -11.60 27.67
N ALA A 409 54.43 -10.67 27.15
CA ALA A 409 54.37 -10.27 25.75
C ALA A 409 54.78 -11.47 24.88
N LEU A 410 53.94 -11.86 23.92
CA LEU A 410 54.33 -12.81 22.87
C LEU A 410 55.28 -12.11 21.89
N THR A 411 56.57 -12.41 22.00
CA THR A 411 57.55 -12.20 20.93
C THR A 411 57.69 -13.51 20.14
N LEU A 412 57.25 -13.50 18.87
CA LEU A 412 57.61 -14.55 17.91
C LEU A 412 59.10 -14.41 17.59
N SER A 413 59.88 -15.46 17.88
CA SER A 413 61.24 -15.63 17.37
C SER A 413 61.25 -16.84 16.42
N LEU A 414 61.46 -16.57 15.13
CA LEU A 414 61.89 -17.57 14.15
C LEU A 414 63.34 -17.24 13.79
N ALA A 415 64.28 -17.96 14.40
CA ALA A 415 65.68 -17.96 14.00
C ALA A 415 66.10 -19.41 13.79
N LEU A 416 66.19 -19.83 12.52
CA LEU A 416 66.97 -20.98 12.05
C LEU A 416 66.91 -21.01 10.51
N LEU A 417 67.80 -20.23 9.86
CA LEU A 417 68.28 -20.49 8.50
C LEU A 417 69.66 -19.82 8.35
N LEU A 418 70.69 -20.65 8.61
CA LEU A 418 71.98 -20.76 7.92
C LEU A 418 72.75 -19.49 7.48
N CYS A 419 73.83 -19.19 8.24
CA CYS A 419 75.25 -18.95 7.87
C CYS A 419 75.68 -18.12 6.61
N PRO A 420 76.91 -17.55 6.61
CA PRO A 420 77.17 -16.13 6.33
C PRO A 420 78.09 -15.86 5.11
N LEU A 421 78.19 -14.60 4.66
CA LEU A 421 79.34 -14.00 3.94
C LEU A 421 79.19 -12.47 4.03
N LEU A 422 80.03 -11.81 4.84
CA LEU A 422 81.20 -11.00 4.43
C LEU A 422 80.91 -9.76 3.55
N ALA A 423 81.13 -8.60 4.18
CA ALA A 423 81.83 -7.40 3.70
C ALA A 423 81.45 -6.75 2.35
N THR A 424 80.96 -5.50 2.42
CA THR A 424 81.47 -4.29 1.72
C THR A 424 80.63 -3.08 2.18
N LEU A 425 81.19 -2.12 2.94
CA LEU A 425 81.85 -0.89 2.49
C LEU A 425 80.91 0.18 1.89
N LEU A 426 80.76 1.28 2.65
CA LEU A 426 80.88 2.70 2.28
C LEU A 426 80.53 3.18 0.86
N GLY A 427 79.80 4.31 0.82
CA GLY A 427 79.69 5.24 -0.32
C GLY A 427 78.44 4.99 -1.16
N SER A 428 77.71 5.97 -1.68
CA SER A 428 77.98 7.39 -1.89
C SER A 428 76.67 8.10 -2.28
N ALA A 429 76.66 9.41 -2.07
CA ALA A 429 75.66 10.33 -2.60
C ALA A 429 75.63 10.37 -4.14
N ALA A 430 74.58 11.04 -4.65
CA ALA A 430 74.36 11.58 -6.00
C ALA A 430 73.74 10.65 -7.06
N SER A 431 72.43 10.81 -7.27
CA SER A 431 71.88 11.53 -8.43
C SER A 431 70.41 11.87 -8.17
#